data_AF-A0A1H7C7T0-F1
#
_entry.id   AF-A0A1H7C7T0-F1
#
_cell.length_a   1.000
_cell.length_b   1.000
_cell.length_c   1.000
_cell.angle_alpha   90.00
_cell.angle_beta   90.00
_cell.angle_gamma   90.00
#
_symmetry.space_group_name_H-M   'P 1'
#
loop_
_entity.id
_entity.type
_entity.pdbx_description
1 polymer ?
#
loop_
_entity_poly.entity_id
_entity_poly.type
_entity_poly.pdbx_seq_one_letter_code
_entity_poly.pdbx_strand_id
1 'polypeptide(L)'
;MLEVVDSHFHIWDLNVLHLPWLDSCAGIKKSFSVDDLCKAYATHEVDFKGGVFVEVDCDLAIKEDEYIFNLKSSKILARIMRAPHLCAHMRLPMGIVGVREPLHIDTSPRGRCLEQSFLDGLEVLVDRNMIFESCNRVEELEDLYQAAVQVPKAKIVINHCGNVKQMTSDYKRVMIKLAKLPNVYCKVSGFVTKDKVFVKNLLDFLTGEFDASKLLYASNFPVVELYSSFDEHLRTLREYFGDDADFFSKNTKKLYQINKPQIFASVIRLRPEKAEYYKKLHANPFASVNKKIKECGITKYQIFNREDLLFSIMEYCGDDFEYDMAKMAKDSETQRWWKETDPCQMRIDGALKNEWWADMKLVYDLNKARIDK
;
A
#
# COMPACT_ATOMS: atom_id res chain seq x y z
N MET A 1 -18.26 9.67 6.25
CA MET A 1 -18.34 8.23 5.96
C MET A 1 -16.91 7.71 5.96
N LEU A 2 -16.61 6.66 6.73
CA LEU A 2 -15.25 6.12 6.84
C LEU A 2 -14.79 5.63 5.46
N GLU A 3 -13.64 6.11 4.99
CA GLU A 3 -13.01 5.57 3.78
C GLU A 3 -12.37 4.20 4.10
N VAL A 4 -12.63 3.19 3.26
CA VAL A 4 -12.06 1.85 3.42
C VAL A 4 -11.32 1.42 2.15
N VAL A 5 -10.07 0.97 2.34
CA VAL A 5 -9.28 0.22 1.37
C VAL A 5 -8.96 -1.16 1.95
N ASP A 6 -9.51 -2.20 1.33
CA ASP A 6 -9.31 -3.57 1.79
C ASP A 6 -7.92 -4.07 1.38
N SER A 7 -7.00 -4.25 2.31
CA SER A 7 -5.64 -4.71 1.97
C SER A 7 -5.59 -6.18 1.56
N HIS A 8 -6.69 -6.93 1.67
CA HIS A 8 -6.69 -8.36 1.35
C HIS A 8 -8.08 -8.88 1.01
N PHE A 9 -8.30 -9.09 -0.27
CA PHE A 9 -9.44 -9.88 -0.74
C PHE A 9 -9.03 -10.84 -1.86
N HIS A 10 -9.91 -11.79 -2.11
CA HIS A 10 -9.83 -12.77 -3.15
C HIS A 10 -11.08 -12.71 -4.03
N ILE A 11 -10.91 -12.99 -5.31
CA ILE A 11 -11.99 -13.21 -6.28
C ILE A 11 -11.54 -14.33 -7.22
N TRP A 12 -12.50 -15.08 -7.74
CA TRP A 12 -12.21 -16.15 -8.69
C TRP A 12 -13.47 -16.53 -9.47
N ASP A 13 -13.27 -17.04 -10.68
CA ASP A 13 -14.32 -17.69 -11.45
C ASP A 13 -13.98 -19.16 -11.67
N LEU A 14 -14.79 -20.05 -11.10
CA LEU A 14 -14.59 -21.50 -11.21
C LEU A 14 -14.87 -22.07 -12.60
N ASN A 15 -15.42 -21.26 -13.52
CA ASN A 15 -15.49 -21.63 -14.94
C ASN A 15 -14.16 -21.39 -15.67
N VAL A 16 -13.24 -20.61 -15.08
CA VAL A 16 -11.97 -20.20 -15.67
C VAL A 16 -10.78 -20.82 -14.92
N LEU A 17 -10.82 -20.75 -13.59
CA LEU A 17 -9.77 -21.18 -12.68
C LEU A 17 -10.14 -22.49 -11.99
N HIS A 18 -9.13 -23.31 -11.73
CA HIS A 18 -9.28 -24.54 -10.95
C HIS A 18 -8.54 -24.38 -9.62
N LEU A 19 -9.28 -24.49 -8.52
CA LEU A 19 -8.82 -24.23 -7.16
C LEU A 19 -9.01 -25.48 -6.29
N PRO A 20 -8.06 -26.44 -6.28
CA PRO A 20 -8.22 -27.71 -5.58
C PRO A 20 -8.55 -27.58 -4.10
N TRP A 21 -7.99 -26.55 -3.42
CA TRP A 21 -8.21 -26.33 -1.99
C TRP A 21 -9.68 -26.08 -1.63
N LEU A 22 -10.51 -25.63 -2.58
CA LEU A 22 -11.95 -25.42 -2.36
C LEU A 22 -12.74 -26.71 -2.14
N ASP A 23 -12.20 -27.89 -2.49
CA ASP A 23 -12.86 -29.18 -2.23
C ASP A 23 -13.13 -29.41 -0.74
N SER A 24 -12.29 -28.83 0.12
CA SER A 24 -12.43 -28.88 1.58
C SER A 24 -13.29 -27.75 2.16
N CYS A 25 -13.75 -26.80 1.33
CA CYS A 25 -14.31 -25.51 1.74
C CYS A 25 -15.71 -25.28 1.14
N ALA A 26 -16.66 -26.18 1.42
CA ALA A 26 -17.98 -26.20 0.79
C ALA A 26 -18.75 -24.86 0.83
N GLY A 27 -18.62 -24.06 1.90
CA GLY A 27 -19.32 -22.77 2.05
C GLY A 27 -18.94 -21.70 1.04
N ILE A 28 -17.76 -21.82 0.41
CA ILE A 28 -17.23 -20.85 -0.56
C ILE A 28 -16.85 -21.50 -1.89
N LYS A 29 -17.27 -22.75 -2.16
CA LYS A 29 -17.02 -23.45 -3.43
C LYS A 29 -17.95 -22.95 -4.56
N LYS A 30 -17.84 -21.66 -4.88
CA LYS A 30 -18.57 -20.94 -5.94
C LYS A 30 -17.73 -19.76 -6.44
N SER A 31 -18.06 -19.21 -7.60
CA SER A 31 -17.38 -18.01 -8.12
C SER A 31 -17.70 -16.77 -7.28
N PHE A 32 -16.73 -15.88 -7.12
CA PHE A 32 -16.87 -14.58 -6.46
C PHE A 32 -16.26 -13.48 -7.33
N SER A 33 -17.02 -12.41 -7.54
CA SER A 33 -16.63 -11.27 -8.36
C SER A 33 -16.29 -10.04 -7.51
N VAL A 34 -15.72 -9.03 -8.16
CA VAL A 34 -15.51 -7.70 -7.54
C VAL A 34 -16.85 -7.05 -7.14
N ASP A 35 -17.93 -7.33 -7.88
CA ASP A 35 -19.25 -6.79 -7.54
C ASP A 35 -19.80 -7.41 -6.25
N ASP A 36 -19.46 -8.67 -5.96
CA ASP A 36 -19.86 -9.31 -4.71
C ASP A 36 -19.12 -8.73 -3.51
N LEU A 37 -17.84 -8.40 -3.68
CA LEU A 37 -17.09 -7.61 -2.69
C LEU A 37 -17.73 -6.23 -2.48
N CYS A 38 -18.08 -5.53 -3.56
CA CYS A 38 -18.75 -4.22 -3.49
C CYS A 38 -20.09 -4.31 -2.75
N LYS A 39 -20.89 -5.35 -3.03
CA LYS A 39 -22.16 -5.60 -2.33
C LYS A 39 -21.94 -5.87 -0.85
N ALA A 40 -20.90 -6.62 -0.49
CA ALA A 40 -20.56 -6.88 0.91
C ALA A 40 -20.23 -5.59 1.67
N TYR A 41 -19.50 -4.65 1.07
CA TYR A 41 -19.25 -3.35 1.69
C TYR A 41 -20.47 -2.40 1.66
N ALA A 42 -21.31 -2.48 0.63
CA ALA A 42 -22.47 -1.60 0.46
C ALA A 42 -23.54 -1.75 1.54
N THR A 43 -23.52 -2.84 2.31
CA THR A 43 -24.39 -3.04 3.48
C THR A 43 -23.92 -2.27 4.72
N HIS A 44 -22.78 -1.60 4.64
CA HIS A 44 -22.19 -0.82 5.73
C HIS A 44 -22.05 0.65 5.35
N GLU A 45 -22.10 1.55 6.33
CA GLU A 45 -21.94 3.00 6.15
C GLU A 45 -20.47 3.40 5.94
N VAL A 46 -19.84 2.86 4.90
CA VAL A 46 -18.43 3.10 4.54
C VAL A 46 -18.29 3.52 3.08
N ASP A 47 -17.28 4.33 2.79
CA ASP A 47 -16.89 4.72 1.45
C ASP A 47 -15.81 3.76 0.94
N PHE A 48 -16.25 2.62 0.40
CA PHE A 48 -15.34 1.57 -0.09
C PHE A 48 -14.66 1.99 -1.40
N LYS A 49 -13.34 2.18 -1.35
CA LYS A 49 -12.53 2.60 -2.51
C LYS A 49 -12.06 1.45 -3.39
N GLY A 50 -12.04 0.23 -2.87
CA GLY A 50 -11.44 -0.92 -3.52
C GLY A 50 -10.44 -1.61 -2.59
N GLY A 51 -9.58 -2.47 -3.14
CA GLY A 51 -8.60 -3.18 -2.34
C GLY A 51 -7.44 -3.77 -3.12
N VAL A 52 -6.63 -4.54 -2.39
CA VAL A 52 -5.52 -5.32 -2.92
C VAL A 52 -6.00 -6.75 -3.16
N PHE A 53 -6.02 -7.15 -4.44
CA PHE A 53 -6.22 -8.54 -4.80
C PHE A 53 -5.00 -9.35 -4.38
N VAL A 54 -5.22 -10.49 -3.73
CA VAL A 54 -4.18 -11.46 -3.41
C VAL A 54 -4.49 -12.77 -4.12
N GLU A 55 -3.45 -13.41 -4.66
CA GLU A 55 -3.56 -14.66 -5.40
C GLU A 55 -4.37 -15.75 -4.67
N VAL A 56 -4.97 -16.67 -5.42
CA VAL A 56 -5.97 -17.63 -4.93
C VAL A 56 -5.49 -19.07 -4.91
N ASP A 57 -4.17 -19.30 -5.00
CA ASP A 57 -3.53 -20.61 -5.05
C ASP A 57 -4.09 -21.49 -6.18
N CYS A 58 -4.27 -20.88 -7.35
CA CYS A 58 -4.70 -21.58 -8.56
C CYS A 58 -3.67 -22.64 -8.97
N ASP A 59 -4.13 -23.83 -9.37
CA ASP A 59 -3.24 -24.94 -9.77
C ASP A 59 -2.29 -24.54 -10.93
N LEU A 60 -2.78 -23.68 -11.82
CA LEU A 60 -2.04 -23.07 -12.92
C LEU A 60 -1.96 -21.56 -12.71
N ALA A 61 -0.90 -21.11 -12.04
CA ALA A 61 -0.65 -19.69 -11.75
C ALA A 61 -0.75 -18.77 -12.99
N ILE A 62 -0.29 -19.23 -14.16
CA ILE A 62 -0.35 -18.43 -15.40
C ILE A 62 -1.80 -18.14 -15.84
N LYS A 63 -2.75 -19.05 -15.59
CA LYS A 63 -4.17 -18.81 -15.91
C LYS A 63 -4.76 -17.75 -14.99
N GLU A 64 -4.35 -17.76 -13.73
CA GLU A 64 -4.73 -16.73 -12.77
C GLU A 64 -4.15 -15.36 -13.17
N ASP A 65 -2.88 -15.31 -13.55
CA ASP A 65 -2.26 -14.09 -14.08
C ASP A 65 -3.05 -13.51 -15.25
N GLU A 66 -3.38 -14.34 -16.25
CA GLU A 66 -4.13 -13.92 -17.43
C GLU A 66 -5.55 -13.44 -17.07
N TYR A 67 -6.27 -14.20 -16.25
CA TYR A 67 -7.62 -13.85 -15.81
C TYR A 67 -7.63 -12.51 -15.07
N ILE A 68 -6.79 -12.36 -14.04
CA ILE A 68 -6.77 -11.17 -13.18
C ILE A 68 -6.22 -9.94 -13.92
N PHE A 69 -5.30 -10.12 -14.88
CA PHE A 69 -4.83 -9.03 -15.75
C PHE A 69 -5.96 -8.50 -16.64
N ASN A 70 -6.79 -9.39 -17.18
CA ASN A 70 -7.89 -9.02 -18.07
C ASN A 70 -9.10 -8.41 -17.33
N LEU A 71 -9.18 -8.56 -16.00
CA LEU A 71 -10.21 -7.90 -15.20
C LEU A 71 -9.99 -6.38 -15.12
N LYS A 72 -10.85 -5.64 -15.82
CA LYS A 72 -10.91 -4.18 -15.78
C LYS A 72 -11.90 -3.72 -14.71
N SER A 73 -11.43 -3.56 -13.48
CA SER A 73 -12.21 -2.95 -12.41
C SER A 73 -11.41 -1.89 -11.67
N SER A 74 -12.02 -0.73 -11.44
CA SER A 74 -11.44 0.37 -10.65
C SER A 74 -11.33 0.04 -9.16
N LYS A 75 -11.93 -1.07 -8.70
CA LYS A 75 -11.88 -1.53 -7.31
C LYS A 75 -10.73 -2.49 -7.03
N ILE A 76 -10.04 -2.98 -8.06
CA ILE A 76 -8.75 -3.69 -7.90
C ILE A 76 -7.66 -2.63 -7.95
N LEU A 77 -7.27 -2.15 -6.78
CA LEU A 77 -6.31 -1.05 -6.63
C LEU A 77 -4.86 -1.51 -6.78
N ALA A 78 -4.59 -2.75 -6.39
CA ALA A 78 -3.29 -3.40 -6.51
C ALA A 78 -3.45 -4.93 -6.62
N ARG A 79 -2.39 -5.59 -7.10
CA ARG A 79 -2.35 -7.04 -7.31
C ARG A 79 -1.11 -7.64 -6.67
N ILE A 80 -1.30 -8.64 -5.82
CA ILE A 80 -0.29 -9.56 -5.30
C ILE A 80 -0.50 -10.89 -6.01
N MET A 81 0.43 -11.28 -6.86
CA MET A 81 0.32 -12.50 -7.66
C MET A 81 1.19 -13.63 -7.11
N ARG A 82 0.92 -14.86 -7.55
CA ARG A 82 1.64 -16.02 -7.07
C ARG A 82 3.08 -16.05 -7.61
N ALA A 83 4.05 -16.19 -6.71
CA ALA A 83 5.39 -16.65 -7.05
C ALA A 83 5.51 -18.09 -6.53
N PRO A 84 5.45 -19.11 -7.40
CA PRO A 84 5.48 -20.51 -6.95
C PRO A 84 6.75 -20.88 -6.18
N HIS A 85 7.84 -20.18 -6.47
CA HIS A 85 9.12 -20.32 -5.79
C HIS A 85 9.88 -18.99 -5.89
N LEU A 86 10.07 -18.29 -4.77
CA LEU A 86 10.96 -17.14 -4.68
C LEU A 86 12.39 -17.56 -4.97
N CYS A 87 12.99 -16.94 -6.00
CA CYS A 87 14.38 -17.12 -6.38
C CYS A 87 14.87 -15.92 -7.19
N ALA A 88 16.19 -15.84 -7.42
CA ALA A 88 16.83 -14.78 -8.20
C ALA A 88 16.27 -14.61 -9.64
N HIS A 89 15.66 -15.65 -10.20
CA HIS A 89 15.17 -15.71 -11.57
C HIS A 89 13.66 -15.97 -11.66
N MET A 90 12.92 -15.68 -10.59
CA MET A 90 11.47 -15.88 -10.56
C MET A 90 10.76 -15.02 -11.63
N ARG A 91 9.66 -15.56 -12.17
CA ARG A 91 8.79 -14.82 -13.08
C ARG A 91 7.92 -13.86 -12.28
N LEU A 92 7.88 -12.61 -12.71
CA LEU A 92 7.00 -11.57 -12.16
C LEU A 92 6.04 -11.08 -13.24
N PRO A 93 4.72 -11.30 -13.09
CA PRO A 93 3.72 -10.71 -13.98
C PRO A 93 3.80 -9.18 -14.02
N MET A 94 3.44 -8.58 -15.17
CA MET A 94 3.43 -7.12 -15.30
C MET A 94 2.29 -6.47 -14.51
N GLY A 95 2.52 -5.27 -13.98
CA GLY A 95 1.49 -4.45 -13.34
C GLY A 95 1.08 -4.90 -11.92
N ILE A 96 1.91 -5.72 -11.28
CA ILE A 96 1.71 -6.19 -9.91
C ILE A 96 2.55 -5.35 -8.94
N VAL A 97 2.15 -5.29 -7.68
CA VAL A 97 2.89 -4.53 -6.64
C VAL A 97 3.68 -5.44 -5.70
N GLY A 98 3.53 -6.76 -5.86
CA GLY A 98 4.15 -7.75 -5.00
C GLY A 98 3.75 -9.16 -5.36
N VAL A 99 4.27 -10.10 -4.59
CA VAL A 99 4.02 -11.53 -4.77
C VAL A 99 3.75 -12.24 -3.45
N ARG A 100 3.10 -13.40 -3.54
CA ARG A 100 2.95 -14.36 -2.44
C ARG A 100 3.47 -15.72 -2.88
N GLU A 101 4.27 -16.35 -2.04
CA GLU A 101 4.53 -17.80 -2.08
C GLU A 101 3.73 -18.40 -0.91
N PRO A 102 2.78 -19.32 -1.14
CA PRO A 102 2.03 -19.94 -0.05
C PRO A 102 2.93 -20.81 0.83
N LEU A 103 3.21 -20.37 2.05
CA LEU A 103 4.09 -21.07 3.00
C LEU A 103 3.33 -21.98 3.98
N HIS A 104 2.00 -21.81 4.07
CA HIS A 104 1.14 -22.57 4.99
C HIS A 104 0.40 -23.74 4.33
N ILE A 105 0.69 -24.07 3.07
CA ILE A 105 0.06 -25.20 2.38
C ILE A 105 0.88 -26.48 2.57
N ASP A 106 0.22 -27.64 2.59
CA ASP A 106 0.85 -28.93 2.96
C ASP A 106 2.02 -29.33 2.05
N THR A 107 2.04 -28.84 0.81
CA THR A 107 3.13 -29.06 -0.14
C THR A 107 4.33 -28.14 0.05
N SER A 108 4.22 -27.09 0.87
CA SER A 108 5.31 -26.17 1.17
C SER A 108 6.24 -26.77 2.23
N PRO A 109 7.55 -26.88 1.97
CA PRO A 109 8.49 -27.47 2.92
C PRO A 109 8.71 -26.55 4.13
N ARG A 110 8.87 -27.15 5.31
CA ARG A 110 9.24 -26.40 6.51
C ARG A 110 10.62 -25.78 6.35
N GLY A 111 10.81 -24.56 6.87
CA GLY A 111 12.06 -23.82 6.74
C GLY A 111 12.30 -23.18 5.37
N ARG A 112 11.29 -23.14 4.49
CA ARG A 112 11.39 -22.52 3.15
C ARG A 112 11.95 -21.09 3.17
N CYS A 113 11.59 -20.28 4.18
CA CYS A 113 12.11 -18.91 4.35
C CYS A 113 13.62 -18.85 4.59
N LEU A 114 14.24 -19.93 5.09
CA LEU A 114 15.66 -19.99 5.43
C LEU A 114 16.54 -20.37 4.24
N GLU A 115 15.94 -20.79 3.12
CA GLU A 115 16.68 -21.18 1.93
C GLU A 115 17.30 -19.96 1.24
N GLN A 116 18.52 -20.10 0.71
CA GLN A 116 19.20 -19.02 0.00
C GLN A 116 18.39 -18.49 -1.18
N SER A 117 17.69 -19.37 -1.91
CA SER A 117 16.83 -18.93 -3.03
C SER A 117 15.71 -18.02 -2.56
N PHE A 118 15.14 -18.24 -1.37
CA PHE A 118 14.11 -17.38 -0.82
C PHE A 118 14.66 -15.98 -0.56
N LEU A 119 15.84 -15.89 0.06
CA LEU A 119 16.53 -14.62 0.33
C LEU A 119 16.86 -13.88 -0.98
N ASP A 120 17.39 -14.59 -1.98
CA ASP A 120 17.66 -14.02 -3.30
C ASP A 120 16.38 -13.48 -3.97
N GLY A 121 15.25 -14.19 -3.79
CA GLY A 121 13.94 -13.75 -4.25
C GLY A 121 13.47 -12.48 -3.54
N LEU A 122 13.71 -12.34 -2.23
CA LEU A 122 13.40 -11.10 -1.51
C LEU A 122 14.21 -9.92 -2.03
N GLU A 123 15.50 -10.11 -2.34
CA GLU A 123 16.35 -9.05 -2.94
C GLU A 123 15.83 -8.63 -4.32
N VAL A 124 15.37 -9.57 -5.14
CA VAL A 124 14.70 -9.27 -6.43
C VAL A 124 13.48 -8.38 -6.25
N LEU A 125 12.71 -8.55 -5.15
CA LEU A 125 11.57 -7.69 -4.82
C LEU A 125 12.03 -6.32 -4.32
N VAL A 126 13.10 -6.24 -3.53
CA VAL A 126 13.70 -4.97 -3.07
C VAL A 126 14.08 -4.11 -4.28
N ASP A 127 14.82 -4.68 -5.24
CA ASP A 127 15.27 -3.98 -6.44
C ASP A 127 14.12 -3.42 -7.29
N ARG A 128 12.95 -4.07 -7.21
CA ARG A 128 11.73 -3.66 -7.92
C ARG A 128 10.77 -2.86 -7.06
N ASN A 129 11.12 -2.56 -5.82
CA ASN A 129 10.25 -1.90 -4.83
C ASN A 129 8.90 -2.62 -4.67
N MET A 130 8.92 -3.95 -4.66
CA MET A 130 7.77 -4.84 -4.56
C MET A 130 7.64 -5.44 -3.15
N ILE A 131 6.42 -5.85 -2.83
CA ILE A 131 6.06 -6.42 -1.52
C ILE A 131 6.09 -7.94 -1.56
N PHE A 132 6.56 -8.57 -0.49
CA PHE A 132 6.31 -9.98 -0.22
C PHE A 132 5.16 -10.15 0.77
N GLU A 133 4.17 -10.95 0.40
CA GLU A 133 3.07 -11.35 1.28
C GLU A 133 3.35 -12.69 1.93
N SER A 134 3.32 -12.70 3.26
CA SER A 134 3.77 -13.81 4.07
C SER A 134 2.58 -14.51 4.72
N CYS A 135 2.18 -15.64 4.14
CA CYS A 135 1.15 -16.51 4.73
C CYS A 135 1.79 -17.81 5.23
N ASN A 136 2.38 -17.73 6.42
CA ASN A 136 3.12 -18.81 7.09
C ASN A 136 2.24 -19.64 8.01
N ARG A 137 2.74 -20.82 8.39
CA ARG A 137 2.30 -21.50 9.61
C ARG A 137 2.72 -20.69 10.83
N VAL A 138 1.94 -20.75 11.91
CA VAL A 138 2.23 -20.02 13.16
C VAL A 138 3.61 -20.41 13.69
N GLU A 139 3.96 -21.69 13.59
CA GLU A 139 5.21 -22.24 14.11
C GLU A 139 6.45 -21.81 13.31
N GLU A 140 6.26 -21.24 12.12
CA GLU A 140 7.32 -20.87 11.17
C GLU A 140 7.51 -19.35 11.05
N LEU A 141 6.83 -18.57 11.90
CA LEU A 141 7.02 -17.13 11.96
C LEU A 141 8.44 -16.76 12.40
N GLU A 142 9.14 -17.64 13.14
CA GLU A 142 10.53 -17.38 13.52
C GLU A 142 11.45 -17.49 12.29
N ASP A 143 11.17 -18.42 11.38
CA ASP A 143 11.90 -18.53 10.11
C ASP A 143 11.70 -17.29 9.24
N LEU A 144 10.47 -16.74 9.22
CA LEU A 144 10.18 -15.47 8.56
C LEU A 144 11.00 -14.32 9.18
N TYR A 145 11.09 -14.26 10.51
CA TYR A 145 11.92 -13.25 11.19
C TYR A 145 13.40 -13.38 10.78
N GLN A 146 13.95 -14.59 10.73
CA GLN A 146 15.34 -14.81 10.30
C GLN A 146 15.57 -14.36 8.85
N ALA A 147 14.61 -14.58 7.94
CA ALA A 147 14.69 -14.09 6.57
C ALA A 147 14.61 -12.55 6.50
N ALA A 148 13.68 -11.94 7.25
CA ALA A 148 13.47 -10.49 7.27
C ALA A 148 14.68 -9.72 7.82
N VAL A 149 15.42 -10.29 8.78
CA VAL A 149 16.66 -9.71 9.31
C VAL A 149 17.80 -9.77 8.29
N GLN A 150 17.86 -10.83 7.47
CA GLN A 150 18.89 -10.97 6.44
C GLN A 150 18.65 -10.04 5.25
N VAL A 151 17.39 -9.72 4.92
CA VAL A 151 17.03 -8.78 3.86
C VAL A 151 16.24 -7.59 4.45
N PRO A 152 16.89 -6.69 5.22
CA PRO A 152 16.22 -5.65 6.01
C PRO A 152 15.52 -4.56 5.19
N LYS A 153 15.71 -4.56 3.85
CA LYS A 153 15.03 -3.66 2.92
C LYS A 153 13.75 -4.27 2.34
N ALA A 154 13.54 -5.58 2.46
CA ALA A 154 12.36 -6.25 1.90
C ALA A 154 11.10 -5.80 2.62
N LYS A 155 10.09 -5.32 1.89
CA LYS A 155 8.77 -5.02 2.47
C LYS A 155 8.00 -6.33 2.62
N ILE A 156 7.73 -6.72 3.87
CA ILE A 156 7.06 -7.99 4.19
C ILE A 156 5.74 -7.68 4.88
N VAL A 157 4.66 -8.28 4.40
CA VAL A 157 3.33 -8.16 4.99
C VAL A 157 2.93 -9.50 5.57
N ILE A 158 2.80 -9.59 6.89
CA ILE A 158 2.30 -10.77 7.57
C ILE A 158 0.79 -10.84 7.35
N ASN A 159 0.33 -11.96 6.78
CA ASN A 159 -1.08 -12.18 6.55
C ASN A 159 -1.74 -12.76 7.79
N HIS A 160 -2.99 -12.39 8.00
CA HIS A 160 -3.89 -13.05 8.95
C HIS A 160 -3.36 -13.10 10.39
N CYS A 161 -2.71 -12.02 10.85
CA CYS A 161 -2.05 -11.98 12.15
C CYS A 161 -1.02 -13.12 12.35
N GLY A 162 -0.44 -13.67 11.29
CA GLY A 162 0.44 -14.84 11.34
C GLY A 162 -0.30 -16.16 11.49
N ASN A 163 -1.57 -16.25 11.07
CA ASN A 163 -2.45 -17.41 11.17
C ASN A 163 -2.72 -17.91 12.60
N VAL A 164 -2.63 -17.01 13.58
CA VAL A 164 -2.77 -17.31 15.01
C VAL A 164 -4.13 -17.90 15.35
N LYS A 165 -4.12 -19.02 16.09
CA LYS A 165 -5.32 -19.64 16.68
C LYS A 165 -5.35 -19.55 18.20
N GLN A 166 -4.19 -19.36 18.82
CA GLN A 166 -4.01 -19.27 20.27
C GLN A 166 -2.85 -18.32 20.60
N MET A 167 -2.99 -17.54 21.66
CA MET A 167 -2.01 -16.55 22.09
C MET A 167 -0.85 -17.17 22.90
N THR A 168 -0.14 -18.13 22.31
CA THR A 168 0.97 -18.84 22.95
C THR A 168 2.17 -17.91 23.20
N SER A 169 3.03 -18.27 24.15
CA SER A 169 4.26 -17.51 24.44
C SER A 169 5.21 -17.46 23.24
N ASP A 170 5.29 -18.53 22.45
CA ASP A 170 6.14 -18.59 21.26
C ASP A 170 5.65 -17.63 20.17
N TYR A 171 4.34 -17.62 19.90
CA TYR A 171 3.72 -16.68 18.97
C TYR A 171 3.95 -15.22 19.39
N LYS A 172 3.69 -14.91 20.67
CA LYS A 172 3.92 -13.55 21.18
C LYS A 172 5.38 -13.14 21.03
N ARG A 173 6.32 -14.01 21.42
CA ARG A 173 7.77 -13.73 21.34
C ARG A 173 8.20 -13.38 19.92
N VAL A 174 7.77 -14.15 18.93
CA VAL A 174 8.18 -13.91 17.53
C VAL A 174 7.49 -12.70 16.92
N MET A 175 6.21 -12.47 17.21
CA MET A 175 5.51 -11.29 16.72
C MET A 175 6.08 -9.99 17.29
N ILE A 176 6.55 -9.98 18.55
CA ILE A 176 7.28 -8.84 19.13
C ILE A 176 8.57 -8.56 18.34
N LYS A 177 9.30 -9.60 17.93
CA LYS A 177 10.52 -9.43 17.11
C LYS A 177 10.18 -8.85 15.74
N LEU A 178 9.15 -9.38 15.09
CA LEU A 178 8.68 -8.93 13.78
C LEU A 178 8.18 -7.48 13.82
N ALA A 179 7.42 -7.09 14.85
CA ALA A 179 6.89 -5.73 15.02
C ALA A 179 7.99 -4.65 15.08
N LYS A 180 9.15 -4.99 15.65
CA LYS A 180 10.32 -4.11 15.78
C LYS A 180 11.06 -3.88 14.46
N LEU A 181 10.87 -4.73 13.46
CA LEU A 181 11.51 -4.55 12.15
C LEU A 181 10.84 -3.39 11.39
N PRO A 182 11.59 -2.44 10.81
CA PRO A 182 11.03 -1.25 10.16
C PRO A 182 10.23 -1.54 8.90
N ASN A 183 10.43 -2.74 8.32
CA ASN A 183 9.97 -3.18 7.02
C ASN A 183 8.91 -4.30 7.07
N VAL A 184 8.41 -4.63 8.27
CA VAL A 184 7.38 -5.66 8.47
C VAL A 184 6.05 -5.03 8.89
N TYR A 185 4.99 -5.43 8.21
CA TYR A 185 3.60 -4.98 8.39
C TYR A 185 2.71 -6.17 8.76
N CYS A 186 1.53 -5.92 9.32
CA CYS A 186 0.60 -6.98 9.69
C CYS A 186 -0.84 -6.66 9.25
N LYS A 187 -1.44 -7.59 8.52
CA LYS A 187 -2.88 -7.56 8.20
C LYS A 187 -3.68 -8.13 9.37
N VAL A 188 -4.65 -7.35 9.83
CA VAL A 188 -5.55 -7.75 10.91
C VAL A 188 -6.76 -8.46 10.32
N SER A 189 -6.63 -9.77 10.15
CA SER A 189 -7.65 -10.66 9.56
C SER A 189 -7.39 -12.12 9.93
N GLY A 190 -8.20 -13.06 9.41
CA GLY A 190 -7.90 -14.50 9.48
C GLY A 190 -8.07 -15.14 10.86
N PHE A 191 -8.93 -14.59 11.71
CA PHE A 191 -9.24 -15.14 13.03
C PHE A 191 -10.75 -15.24 13.27
N VAL A 192 -11.15 -16.19 14.11
CA VAL A 192 -12.55 -16.40 14.50
C VAL A 192 -13.01 -15.24 15.40
N THR A 193 -14.13 -14.59 15.05
CA THR A 193 -14.67 -13.43 15.77
C THR A 193 -15.56 -13.78 16.97
N LYS A 194 -16.10 -15.01 17.02
CA LYS A 194 -17.05 -15.45 18.06
C LYS A 194 -16.44 -15.49 19.45
N ASP A 195 -15.13 -15.75 19.55
CA ASP A 195 -14.39 -15.71 20.80
C ASP A 195 -13.91 -14.29 21.07
N LYS A 196 -14.78 -13.49 21.70
CA LYS A 196 -14.51 -12.06 21.98
C LYS A 196 -13.32 -11.85 22.92
N VAL A 197 -13.02 -12.82 23.81
CA VAL A 197 -11.86 -12.74 24.71
C VAL A 197 -10.57 -12.94 23.93
N PHE A 198 -10.53 -13.95 23.06
CA PHE A 198 -9.38 -14.17 22.17
C PHE A 198 -9.15 -12.96 21.26
N VAL A 199 -10.21 -12.48 20.60
CA VAL A 199 -10.13 -11.31 19.70
C VAL A 199 -9.57 -10.09 20.44
N LYS A 200 -10.14 -9.74 21.60
CA LYS A 200 -9.66 -8.59 22.38
C LYS A 200 -8.17 -8.75 22.75
N ASN A 201 -7.78 -9.93 23.24
CA ASN A 201 -6.39 -10.19 23.61
C ASN A 201 -5.43 -10.13 22.41
N LEU A 202 -5.86 -10.57 21.23
CA LEU A 202 -5.08 -10.48 19.99
C LEU A 202 -4.92 -9.02 19.56
N LEU A 203 -6.01 -8.26 19.51
CA LEU A 203 -5.98 -6.86 19.08
C LEU A 203 -5.20 -5.97 20.05
N ASP A 204 -5.36 -6.17 21.37
CA ASP A 204 -4.57 -5.47 22.40
C ASP A 204 -3.07 -5.77 22.27
N PHE A 205 -2.73 -7.03 21.97
CA PHE A 205 -1.34 -7.41 21.73
C PHE A 205 -0.77 -6.77 20.47
N LEU A 206 -1.50 -6.83 19.34
CA LEU A 206 -1.02 -6.27 18.08
C LEU A 206 -0.83 -4.75 18.17
N THR A 207 -1.80 -4.03 18.74
CA THR A 207 -1.72 -2.57 18.91
C THR A 207 -0.72 -2.14 19.99
N GLY A 208 -0.42 -3.01 20.96
CA GLY A 208 0.62 -2.78 21.95
C GLY A 208 2.05 -2.95 21.42
N GLU A 209 2.25 -3.80 20.40
CA GLU A 209 3.58 -4.15 19.89
C GLU A 209 3.92 -3.53 18.53
N PHE A 210 2.96 -3.43 17.61
CA PHE A 210 3.16 -2.80 16.31
C PHE A 210 2.89 -1.30 16.38
N ASP A 211 3.74 -0.52 15.71
CA ASP A 211 3.40 0.85 15.38
C ASP A 211 2.09 0.89 14.58
N ALA A 212 1.20 1.83 14.89
CA ALA A 212 -0.12 1.92 14.25
C ALA A 212 -0.03 2.02 12.71
N SER A 213 1.04 2.62 12.17
CA SER A 213 1.28 2.72 10.71
C SER A 213 1.62 1.39 10.04
N LYS A 214 1.83 0.31 10.82
CA LYS A 214 2.17 -1.03 10.33
C LYS A 214 0.99 -2.01 10.34
N LEU A 215 -0.15 -1.61 10.90
CA LEU A 215 -1.36 -2.42 10.95
C LEU A 215 -2.29 -2.06 9.79
N LEU A 216 -2.80 -3.08 9.11
CA LEU A 216 -3.62 -2.95 7.91
C LEU A 216 -4.95 -3.65 8.11
N TYR A 217 -6.05 -2.97 7.81
CA TYR A 217 -7.35 -3.62 7.68
C TYR A 217 -7.37 -4.59 6.48
N ALA A 218 -7.85 -5.80 6.71
CA ALA A 218 -8.03 -6.83 5.70
C ALA A 218 -9.35 -7.57 5.97
N SER A 219 -10.19 -7.74 4.96
CA SER A 219 -11.41 -8.53 5.14
C SER A 219 -11.15 -10.03 5.05
N ASN A 220 -10.20 -10.44 4.21
CA ASN A 220 -10.05 -11.81 3.75
C ASN A 220 -11.30 -12.34 3.03
N PHE A 221 -12.08 -11.47 2.40
CA PHE A 221 -13.24 -11.86 1.60
C PHE A 221 -12.82 -12.77 0.44
N PRO A 222 -13.60 -13.82 0.11
CA PRO A 222 -14.76 -14.34 0.82
C PRO A 222 -14.38 -15.43 1.85
N VAL A 223 -13.08 -15.72 2.00
CA VAL A 223 -12.54 -16.78 2.88
C VAL A 223 -12.92 -16.56 4.35
N VAL A 224 -13.18 -15.32 4.76
CA VAL A 224 -13.72 -14.97 6.09
C VAL A 224 -14.95 -15.79 6.48
N GLU A 225 -15.78 -16.19 5.52
CA GLU A 225 -17.00 -16.99 5.73
C GLU A 225 -16.71 -18.43 6.19
N LEU A 226 -15.46 -18.89 6.16
CA LEU A 226 -15.07 -20.21 6.67
C LEU A 226 -14.92 -20.24 8.20
N TYR A 227 -14.68 -19.10 8.83
CA TYR A 227 -14.37 -19.02 10.26
C TYR A 227 -15.13 -17.92 11.01
N SER A 228 -15.81 -17.04 10.28
CA SER A 228 -16.61 -15.91 10.77
C SER A 228 -17.64 -15.54 9.70
N SER A 229 -18.12 -14.28 9.70
CA SER A 229 -18.82 -13.64 8.59
C SER A 229 -18.16 -12.30 8.28
N PHE A 230 -18.27 -11.83 7.04
CA PHE A 230 -17.76 -10.52 6.64
C PHE A 230 -18.31 -9.39 7.54
N ASP A 231 -19.62 -9.39 7.80
CA ASP A 231 -20.29 -8.39 8.65
C ASP A 231 -19.73 -8.38 10.08
N GLU A 232 -19.63 -9.56 10.71
CA GLU A 232 -19.15 -9.64 12.09
C GLU A 232 -17.67 -9.24 12.18
N HIS A 233 -16.85 -9.62 11.21
CA HIS A 233 -15.44 -9.24 11.14
C HIS A 233 -15.27 -7.73 11.02
N LEU A 234 -15.94 -7.09 10.05
CA LEU A 234 -15.85 -5.64 9.86
C LEU A 234 -16.38 -4.88 11.09
N ARG A 235 -17.53 -5.28 11.65
CA ARG A 235 -18.05 -4.64 12.87
C ARG A 235 -17.11 -4.80 14.06
N THR A 236 -16.58 -5.99 14.28
CA THR A 236 -15.62 -6.26 15.36
C THR A 236 -14.39 -5.36 15.26
N LEU A 237 -13.84 -5.17 14.06
CA LEU A 237 -12.69 -4.29 13.86
C LEU A 237 -13.05 -2.80 14.01
N ARG A 238 -14.21 -2.36 13.51
CA ARG A 238 -14.67 -0.97 13.71
C ARG A 238 -14.96 -0.66 15.17
N GLU A 239 -15.51 -1.60 15.92
CA GLU A 239 -15.73 -1.44 17.37
C GLU A 239 -14.41 -1.27 18.13
N TYR A 240 -13.34 -1.97 17.70
CA TYR A 240 -12.04 -1.92 18.36
C TYR A 240 -11.20 -0.70 17.95
N PHE A 241 -11.03 -0.48 16.64
CA PHE A 241 -10.19 0.59 16.09
C PHE A 241 -10.93 1.92 15.97
N GLY A 242 -12.25 1.93 16.18
CA GLY A 242 -13.10 3.05 15.77
C GLY A 242 -13.07 3.23 14.25
N ASP A 243 -13.42 4.41 13.77
CA ASP A 243 -13.32 4.78 12.36
C ASP A 243 -11.94 5.39 12.03
N ASP A 244 -10.85 4.73 12.48
CA ASP A 244 -9.47 5.17 12.22
C ASP A 244 -9.12 5.04 10.73
N ALA A 245 -9.02 6.20 10.06
CA ALA A 245 -8.71 6.28 8.63
C ALA A 245 -7.30 5.77 8.28
N ASP A 246 -6.35 5.77 9.22
CA ASP A 246 -5.01 5.26 8.97
C ASP A 246 -5.04 3.73 8.83
N PHE A 247 -5.65 3.04 9.79
CA PHE A 247 -5.83 1.58 9.78
C PHE A 247 -6.72 1.08 8.63
N PHE A 248 -7.86 1.74 8.39
CA PHE A 248 -8.84 1.31 7.38
C PHE A 248 -8.49 1.70 5.94
N SER A 249 -7.55 2.64 5.71
CA SER A 249 -7.24 3.11 4.36
C SER A 249 -5.79 3.53 4.14
N LYS A 250 -5.30 4.56 4.85
CA LYS A 250 -4.07 5.26 4.46
C LYS A 250 -2.82 4.41 4.60
N ASN A 251 -2.73 3.54 5.62
CA ASN A 251 -1.59 2.63 5.76
C ASN A 251 -1.46 1.70 4.54
N THR A 252 -2.59 1.15 4.07
CA THR A 252 -2.64 0.32 2.85
C THR A 252 -2.26 1.14 1.63
N LYS A 253 -2.84 2.34 1.45
CA LYS A 253 -2.53 3.20 0.30
C LYS A 253 -1.05 3.54 0.22
N LYS A 254 -0.45 3.91 1.35
CA LYS A 254 0.96 4.24 1.48
C LYS A 254 1.87 3.05 1.21
N LEU A 255 1.59 1.89 1.80
CA LEU A 255 2.43 0.70 1.66
C LEU A 255 2.44 0.20 0.21
N TYR A 256 1.26 0.02 -0.37
CA TYR A 256 1.08 -0.54 -1.72
C TYR A 256 1.15 0.52 -2.83
N GLN A 257 1.44 1.79 -2.50
CA GLN A 257 1.56 2.90 -3.46
C GLN A 257 0.33 3.06 -4.37
N ILE A 258 -0.87 2.93 -3.78
CA ILE A 258 -2.15 2.94 -4.49
C ILE A 258 -2.56 4.34 -4.95
N ASN A 259 -2.02 5.39 -4.33
CA ASN A 259 -2.38 6.76 -4.69
C ASN A 259 -1.99 7.05 -6.14
N LYS A 260 -2.98 7.47 -6.94
CA LYS A 260 -2.71 7.99 -8.27
C LYS A 260 -1.84 9.24 -8.12
N PRO A 261 -0.66 9.28 -8.77
CA PRO A 261 0.14 10.48 -8.79
C PRO A 261 -0.69 11.65 -9.31
N GLN A 262 -0.82 12.69 -8.49
CA GLN A 262 -1.44 13.94 -8.86
C GLN A 262 -0.36 14.84 -9.46
N ILE A 263 -0.60 15.35 -10.67
CA ILE A 263 0.34 16.26 -11.34
C ILE A 263 -0.19 17.68 -11.22
N PHE A 264 0.63 18.52 -10.62
CA PHE A 264 0.41 19.97 -10.53
C PHE A 264 1.41 20.67 -11.43
N ALA A 265 0.94 21.60 -12.24
CA ALA A 265 1.77 22.49 -13.03
C ALA A 265 1.49 23.93 -12.58
N SER A 266 2.52 24.74 -12.42
CA SER A 266 2.37 26.13 -12.00
C SER A 266 3.40 27.03 -12.69
N VAL A 267 3.09 28.33 -12.76
CA VAL A 267 3.94 29.33 -13.39
C VAL A 267 4.11 30.56 -12.50
N ILE A 268 5.32 31.12 -12.49
CA ILE A 268 5.63 32.39 -11.83
C ILE A 268 6.64 33.17 -12.68
N ARG A 269 6.78 34.48 -12.43
CA ARG A 269 7.81 35.29 -13.05
C ARG A 269 9.09 35.32 -12.19
N LEU A 270 10.23 35.20 -12.85
CA LEU A 270 11.57 35.39 -12.29
C LEU A 270 11.98 36.85 -12.46
N ARG A 271 12.45 37.48 -11.38
CA ARG A 271 13.06 38.81 -11.43
C ARG A 271 14.41 38.73 -12.17
N PRO A 272 14.59 39.43 -13.30
CA PRO A 272 15.82 39.34 -14.09
C PRO A 272 17.08 39.62 -13.27
N GLU A 273 17.02 40.60 -12.36
CA GLU A 273 18.12 41.01 -11.48
C GLU A 273 18.48 39.98 -10.40
N LYS A 274 17.63 38.98 -10.17
CA LYS A 274 17.85 37.88 -9.21
C LYS A 274 18.00 36.51 -9.90
N ALA A 275 17.96 36.44 -11.23
CA ALA A 275 17.92 35.19 -11.98
C ALA A 275 19.10 34.26 -11.66
N GLU A 276 20.32 34.80 -11.66
CA GLU A 276 21.53 34.02 -11.36
C GLU A 276 21.58 33.56 -9.90
N TYR A 277 21.08 34.38 -8.97
CA TYR A 277 20.97 34.00 -7.56
C TYR A 277 19.98 32.84 -7.38
N TYR A 278 18.81 32.93 -8.01
CA TYR A 278 17.79 31.89 -7.98
C TYR A 278 18.30 30.54 -8.51
N LYS A 279 19.02 30.55 -9.63
CA LYS A 279 19.65 29.35 -10.21
C LYS A 279 20.69 28.76 -9.27
N LYS A 280 21.53 29.59 -8.63
CA LYS A 280 22.53 29.14 -7.66
C LYS A 280 21.90 28.45 -6.45
N LEU A 281 20.80 29.01 -5.92
CA LEU A 281 20.02 28.39 -4.84
C LEU A 281 19.51 27.01 -5.27
N HIS A 282 18.85 26.90 -6.42
CA HIS A 282 18.23 25.63 -6.86
C HIS A 282 19.22 24.59 -7.37
N ALA A 283 20.45 24.99 -7.74
CA ALA A 283 21.54 24.06 -7.99
C ALA A 283 22.05 23.37 -6.70
N ASN A 284 21.86 24.00 -5.53
CA ASN A 284 22.30 23.50 -4.22
C ASN A 284 21.24 23.79 -3.13
N PRO A 285 20.05 23.17 -3.21
CA PRO A 285 18.98 23.44 -2.27
C PRO A 285 19.30 22.93 -0.87
N PHE A 286 18.65 23.48 0.16
CA PHE A 286 18.79 22.99 1.52
C PHE A 286 18.34 21.52 1.59
N ALA A 287 19.22 20.63 2.05
CA ALA A 287 18.92 19.20 2.14
C ALA A 287 17.69 18.92 3.05
N SER A 288 17.51 19.73 4.10
CA SER A 288 16.35 19.70 5.01
C SER A 288 15.04 19.97 4.28
N VAL A 289 15.01 20.93 3.36
CA VAL A 289 13.82 21.28 2.56
C VAL A 289 13.47 20.15 1.60
N ASN A 290 14.46 19.59 0.88
CA ASN A 290 14.22 18.44 0.01
C ASN A 290 13.70 17.21 0.78
N LYS A 291 14.18 17.01 2.01
CA LYS A 291 13.67 15.96 2.90
C LYS A 291 12.21 16.24 3.25
N LYS A 292 11.87 17.47 3.66
CA LYS A 292 10.50 17.86 4.02
C LYS A 292 9.52 17.72 2.85
N ILE A 293 9.91 18.17 1.65
CA ILE A 293 9.11 18.02 0.42
C ILE A 293 8.73 16.54 0.21
N LYS A 294 9.70 15.62 0.34
CA LYS A 294 9.46 14.17 0.22
C LYS A 294 8.59 13.62 1.35
N GLU A 295 8.76 14.10 2.59
CA GLU A 295 7.91 13.75 3.74
C GLU A 295 6.45 14.22 3.62
N CYS A 296 6.18 15.20 2.74
CA CYS A 296 4.87 15.73 2.42
C CYS A 296 4.32 15.16 1.09
N GLY A 297 4.78 13.96 0.69
CA GLY A 297 4.18 13.21 -0.41
C GLY A 297 4.57 13.68 -1.82
N ILE A 298 5.43 14.70 -1.95
CA ILE A 298 5.92 15.16 -3.27
C ILE A 298 7.07 14.25 -3.71
N THR A 299 6.85 13.49 -4.77
CA THR A 299 7.79 12.48 -5.31
C THR A 299 8.67 13.04 -6.42
N LYS A 300 8.18 14.05 -7.14
CA LYS A 300 8.91 14.73 -8.22
C LYS A 300 8.61 16.22 -8.16
N TYR A 301 9.64 17.05 -8.24
CA TYR A 301 9.47 18.49 -8.37
C TYR A 301 10.56 19.06 -9.27
N GLN A 302 10.16 19.66 -10.38
CA GLN A 302 11.07 20.21 -11.39
C GLN A 302 10.66 21.63 -11.72
N ILE A 303 11.63 22.54 -11.83
CA ILE A 303 11.41 23.94 -12.20
C ILE A 303 12.23 24.22 -13.45
N PHE A 304 11.55 24.69 -14.51
CA PHE A 304 12.12 25.08 -15.78
C PHE A 304 12.14 26.60 -15.88
N ASN A 305 13.18 27.15 -16.48
CA ASN A 305 13.29 28.59 -16.72
C ASN A 305 13.31 28.88 -18.22
N ARG A 306 12.50 29.85 -18.65
CA ARG A 306 12.57 30.48 -19.98
C ARG A 306 12.43 31.99 -19.78
N GLU A 307 13.52 32.72 -19.99
CA GLU A 307 13.56 34.17 -19.79
C GLU A 307 13.11 34.55 -18.37
N ASP A 308 12.09 35.41 -18.24
CA ASP A 308 11.51 35.84 -16.97
C ASP A 308 10.39 34.90 -16.48
N LEU A 309 10.23 33.71 -17.05
CA LEU A 309 9.25 32.72 -16.62
C LEU A 309 9.90 31.51 -15.96
N LEU A 310 9.26 31.03 -14.90
CA LEU A 310 9.53 29.77 -14.26
C LEU A 310 8.28 28.88 -14.34
N PHE A 311 8.45 27.65 -14.80
CA PHE A 311 7.40 26.64 -14.86
C PHE A 311 7.76 25.52 -13.91
N SER A 312 6.87 25.15 -13.01
CA SER A 312 7.07 23.99 -12.15
C SER A 312 6.19 22.83 -12.58
N ILE A 313 6.70 21.61 -12.53
CA ILE A 313 5.91 20.38 -12.55
C ILE A 313 6.17 19.64 -11.24
N MET A 314 5.10 19.34 -10.51
CA MET A 314 5.12 18.63 -9.24
C MET A 314 4.26 17.37 -9.34
N GLU A 315 4.81 16.24 -8.94
CA GLU A 315 4.08 14.99 -8.75
C GLU A 315 3.90 14.75 -7.25
N TYR A 316 2.66 14.50 -6.84
CA TYR A 316 2.27 14.25 -5.46
C TYR A 316 1.56 12.90 -5.36
N CYS A 317 2.04 12.05 -4.46
CA CYS A 317 1.50 10.70 -4.23
C CYS A 317 1.02 10.52 -2.78
N GLY A 318 0.90 11.58 -2.00
CA GLY A 318 0.33 11.52 -0.65
C GLY A 318 -1.20 11.37 -0.66
N ASP A 319 -1.77 11.20 0.52
CA ASP A 319 -3.21 10.93 0.70
C ASP A 319 -4.05 12.21 0.78
N ASP A 320 -3.51 13.29 1.35
CA ASP A 320 -4.20 14.55 1.60
C ASP A 320 -3.30 15.74 1.27
N PHE A 321 -3.50 16.27 0.06
CA PHE A 321 -2.66 17.34 -0.47
C PHE A 321 -2.72 18.60 0.41
N GLU A 322 -3.91 19.00 0.86
CA GLU A 322 -4.09 20.20 1.65
C GLU A 322 -3.40 20.08 3.00
N TYR A 323 -3.57 18.94 3.67
CA TYR A 323 -2.89 18.64 4.93
C TYR A 323 -1.36 18.66 4.77
N ASP A 324 -0.83 17.98 3.75
CA ASP A 324 0.61 17.88 3.54
C ASP A 324 1.24 19.23 3.14
N MET A 325 0.54 20.05 2.35
CA MET A 325 0.99 21.41 2.05
C MET A 325 0.95 22.31 3.28
N ALA A 326 -0.08 22.20 4.13
CA ALA A 326 -0.16 22.94 5.40
C ALA A 326 0.93 22.52 6.39
N LYS A 327 1.26 21.22 6.44
CA LYS A 327 2.38 20.66 7.21
C LYS A 327 3.71 21.22 6.72
N MET A 328 3.94 21.27 5.40
CA MET A 328 5.15 21.84 4.80
C MET A 328 5.27 23.34 5.10
N ALA A 329 4.17 24.10 5.02
CA ALA A 329 4.17 25.54 5.30
C ALA A 329 4.52 25.91 6.76
N LYS A 330 4.34 24.98 7.70
CA LYS A 330 4.72 25.16 9.12
C LYS A 330 6.18 24.82 9.40
N ASP A 331 6.90 24.23 8.45
CA ASP A 331 8.30 23.81 8.63
C ASP A 331 9.26 25.02 8.60
N SER A 332 10.09 25.14 9.63
CA SER A 332 10.96 26.31 9.81
C SER A 332 12.06 26.41 8.74
N GLU A 333 12.58 25.29 8.26
CA GLU A 333 13.61 25.27 7.21
C GLU A 333 13.02 25.66 5.86
N THR A 334 11.81 25.19 5.58
CA THR A 334 11.02 25.59 4.41
C THR A 334 10.73 27.09 4.43
N GLN A 335 10.33 27.65 5.57
CA GLN A 335 10.13 29.10 5.71
C GLN A 335 11.43 29.91 5.52
N ARG A 336 12.57 29.40 5.99
CA ARG A 336 13.88 30.03 5.75
C ARG A 336 14.24 30.01 4.26
N TRP A 337 13.97 28.89 3.59
CA TRP A 337 14.16 28.77 2.15
C TRP A 337 13.30 29.76 1.36
N TRP A 338 12.03 29.91 1.71
CA TRP A 338 11.14 30.89 1.08
C TRP A 338 11.61 32.33 1.24
N LYS A 339 12.22 32.70 2.37
CA LYS A 339 12.85 34.03 2.55
C LYS A 339 13.98 34.31 1.56
N GLU A 340 14.64 33.28 1.03
CA GLU A 340 15.68 33.41 0.00
C GLU A 340 15.09 33.40 -1.42
N THR A 341 14.08 32.55 -1.66
CA THR A 341 13.54 32.35 -3.02
C THR A 341 12.45 33.33 -3.42
N ASP A 342 11.55 33.70 -2.51
CA ASP A 342 10.41 34.57 -2.81
C ASP A 342 10.84 35.96 -3.31
N PRO A 343 11.91 36.59 -2.77
CA PRO A 343 12.43 37.85 -3.31
C PRO A 343 12.97 37.75 -4.74
N CYS A 344 13.25 36.55 -5.24
CA CYS A 344 13.66 36.34 -6.62
C CYS A 344 12.47 36.32 -7.60
N GLN A 345 11.23 36.28 -7.10
CA GLN A 345 10.05 35.98 -7.88
C GLN A 345 9.05 37.13 -7.87
N MET A 346 8.15 37.13 -8.86
CA MET A 346 6.98 37.99 -8.90
C MET A 346 5.80 37.21 -9.49
N ARG A 347 4.58 37.54 -9.06
CA ARG A 347 3.36 36.91 -9.58
C ARG A 347 3.21 37.21 -11.07
N ILE A 348 2.64 36.27 -11.83
CA ILE A 348 2.26 36.52 -13.21
C ILE A 348 1.07 37.47 -13.28
N ASP A 349 0.87 38.11 -14.42
CA ASP A 349 -0.37 38.80 -14.73
C ASP A 349 -1.53 37.79 -14.76
N GLY A 350 -2.64 38.14 -14.10
CA GLY A 350 -3.84 37.28 -14.04
C GLY A 350 -3.85 36.23 -12.93
N ALA A 351 -2.80 36.12 -12.10
CA ALA A 351 -2.82 35.25 -10.92
C ALA A 351 -3.95 35.64 -9.93
N LEU A 352 -4.68 34.65 -9.40
CA LEU A 352 -5.72 34.86 -8.39
C LEU A 352 -5.11 35.38 -7.09
N LYS A 353 -5.87 36.15 -6.28
CA LYS A 353 -5.34 36.87 -5.10
C LYS A 353 -4.53 36.00 -4.12
N ASN A 354 -4.85 34.73 -4.00
CA ASN A 354 -4.22 33.74 -3.12
C ASN A 354 -3.14 32.88 -3.81
N GLU A 355 -2.88 33.08 -5.10
CA GLU A 355 -1.85 32.37 -5.87
C GLU A 355 -0.53 33.14 -5.84
N TRP A 356 0.49 32.56 -5.19
CA TRP A 356 1.87 33.03 -5.36
C TRP A 356 2.44 32.52 -6.70
N TRP A 357 2.51 31.19 -6.84
CA TRP A 357 2.60 30.53 -8.14
C TRP A 357 1.19 30.32 -8.69
N ALA A 358 0.97 30.65 -9.95
CA ALA A 358 -0.33 30.50 -10.58
C ALA A 358 -0.49 29.09 -11.14
N ASP A 359 -1.63 28.44 -10.87
CA ASP A 359 -1.89 27.08 -11.31
C ASP A 359 -2.15 27.01 -12.82
N MET A 360 -1.65 25.96 -13.46
CA MET A 360 -1.81 25.70 -14.88
C MET A 360 -2.78 24.54 -15.12
N LYS A 361 -3.72 24.73 -16.05
CA LYS A 361 -4.67 23.69 -16.44
C LYS A 361 -4.04 22.69 -17.39
N LEU A 362 -4.08 21.40 -17.06
CA LEU A 362 -3.73 20.31 -17.99
C LEU A 362 -4.71 20.29 -19.17
N VAL A 363 -4.19 20.46 -20.39
CA VAL A 363 -5.00 20.48 -21.62
C VAL A 363 -4.93 19.14 -22.38
N TYR A 364 -3.80 18.43 -22.30
CA TYR A 364 -3.56 17.17 -23.02
C TYR A 364 -2.67 16.24 -22.19
N ASP A 365 -3.00 14.94 -22.22
CA ASP A 365 -2.19 13.86 -21.65
C ASP A 365 -2.25 12.68 -22.62
N LEU A 366 -1.09 12.32 -23.18
CA LEU A 366 -0.93 11.23 -24.15
C LEU A 366 -1.39 9.88 -23.59
N ASN A 367 -1.23 9.67 -22.29
CA ASN A 367 -1.48 8.40 -21.62
C ASN A 367 -2.84 8.34 -20.93
N LYS A 368 -3.64 9.43 -21.01
CA LYS A 368 -4.98 9.44 -20.45
C LYS A 368 -5.83 8.43 -21.23
N ALA A 369 -6.18 7.33 -20.56
CA ALA A 369 -7.07 6.31 -21.11
C ALA A 369 -8.32 7.01 -21.67
N ARG A 370 -8.67 6.71 -22.93
CA ARG A 370 -9.95 7.12 -23.48
C ARG A 370 -11.02 6.49 -22.60
N ILE A 371 -11.71 7.32 -21.83
CA ILE A 371 -13.01 6.94 -21.30
C ILE A 371 -13.91 7.01 -22.51
N ASP A 372 -14.18 5.85 -23.12
CA ASP A 372 -15.16 5.75 -24.18
C ASP A 372 -16.46 6.37 -23.66
N LYS A 373 -16.99 7.34 -24.40
CA LYS A 373 -18.23 8.05 -24.09
C LYS A 373 -19.44 7.17 -24.30
#